data_AF-S7WZH7-F1
#
_entry.id   AF-S7WZH7-F1
#
_cell.length_a   1.000
_cell.length_b   1.000
_cell.length_c   1.000
_cell.angle_alpha   90.00
_cell.angle_beta   90.00
_cell.angle_gamma   90.00
#
_symmetry.space_group_name_H-M   'P 1'
#
loop_
_entity.id
_entity.type
_entity.pdbx_description
1 polymer ?
#
loop_
_entity_poly.entity_id
_entity_poly.type
_entity_poly.pdbx_seq_one_letter_code
_entity_poly.pdbx_strand_id
1 'polypeptide(L)'
;MEDNKDYERDEIFTKRVKAGKRTYFFDVKATRSNDYYLTITESKRKIKDDNFYYEKHKIFLYKEDFGKFVEALQEAVGHVKNDLMPDFDFSQFDAEPETTESTNENNNKFGEDLKWD
;
A
#
# COMPACT_ATOMS: atom_id res chain seq x y z
N MET A 1 -14.38 -15.69 11.65
CA MET A 1 -13.28 -14.83 11.17
C MET A 1 -12.14 -15.76 10.79
N GLU A 2 -12.15 -16.26 9.56
CA GLU A 2 -11.19 -17.28 9.12
C GLU A 2 -10.85 -17.18 7.63
N ASP A 3 -11.00 -15.99 7.03
CA ASP A 3 -10.79 -15.80 5.58
C ASP A 3 -9.46 -15.11 5.23
N ASN A 4 -8.59 -14.77 6.21
CA ASN A 4 -7.39 -13.97 5.94
C ASN A 4 -6.16 -14.78 5.50
N LYS A 5 -6.14 -16.11 5.62
CA LYS A 5 -4.94 -16.92 5.32
C LYS A 5 -4.78 -17.26 3.83
N ASP A 6 -5.87 -17.37 3.07
CA ASP A 6 -5.77 -17.66 1.64
C ASP A 6 -5.34 -16.43 0.81
N TYR A 7 -5.61 -15.21 1.27
CA TYR A 7 -5.21 -13.99 0.57
C TYR A 7 -3.69 -13.76 0.52
N GLU A 8 -2.94 -14.26 1.51
CA GLU A 8 -1.46 -14.19 1.50
C GLU A 8 -0.85 -15.13 0.46
N ARG A 9 -1.55 -16.20 0.07
CA ARG A 9 -1.01 -17.22 -0.84
C ARG A 9 -1.02 -16.79 -2.31
N ASP A 10 -1.85 -15.81 -2.66
CA ASP A 10 -2.01 -15.30 -4.02
C ASP A 10 -1.27 -13.97 -4.27
N GLU A 11 -0.54 -13.46 -3.28
CA GLU A 11 0.30 -12.25 -3.39
C GLU A 11 1.68 -12.61 -3.96
N ILE A 12 1.89 -12.28 -5.23
CA ILE A 12 3.11 -12.61 -5.98
C ILE A 12 4.21 -11.58 -5.71
N PHE A 13 3.81 -10.32 -5.58
CA PHE A 13 4.71 -9.20 -5.35
C PHE A 13 4.00 -8.12 -4.55
N THR A 14 4.70 -7.52 -3.61
CA THR A 14 4.20 -6.40 -2.81
C THR A 14 5.28 -5.35 -2.67
N LYS A 15 4.98 -4.11 -3.09
CA LYS A 15 5.81 -2.93 -2.79
C LYS A 15 5.04 -1.99 -1.86
N ARG A 16 5.65 -1.70 -0.72
CA ARG A 16 5.14 -0.74 0.27
C ARG A 16 5.87 0.58 0.12
N VAL A 17 5.12 1.68 0.11
CA VAL A 17 5.65 3.04 0.07
C VAL A 17 5.06 3.84 1.23
N LYS A 18 5.88 4.21 2.21
CA LYS A 18 5.47 5.07 3.32
C LYS A 18 5.58 6.54 2.91
N ALA A 19 4.53 7.32 3.14
CA ALA A 19 4.47 8.74 2.80
C ALA A 19 3.78 9.51 3.93
N GLY A 20 4.52 9.79 5.01
CA GLY A 20 3.99 10.46 6.20
C GLY A 20 2.83 9.69 6.85
N LYS A 21 1.62 10.28 6.85
CA LYS A 21 0.39 9.66 7.41
C LYS A 21 -0.27 8.64 6.46
N ARG A 22 0.27 8.47 5.26
CA ARG A 22 -0.22 7.54 4.24
C ARG A 22 0.76 6.39 4.04
N THR A 23 0.25 5.23 3.68
CA THR A 23 1.03 4.11 3.18
C THR A 23 0.36 3.59 1.93
N TYR A 24 1.12 3.51 0.84
CA TYR A 24 0.68 2.90 -0.40
C TYR A 24 1.18 1.46 -0.49
N PHE A 25 0.31 0.58 -0.95
CA PHE A 25 0.62 -0.83 -1.20
C PHE A 25 0.35 -1.10 -2.68
N PHE A 26 1.34 -1.65 -3.36
CA PHE A 26 1.27 -2.07 -4.75
C PHE A 26 1.45 -3.58 -4.79
N ASP A 27 0.33 -4.30 -4.88
CA ASP A 27 0.29 -5.75 -4.75
C ASP A 27 -0.07 -6.37 -6.10
N VAL A 28 0.77 -7.26 -6.62
CA VAL A 28 0.48 -8.07 -7.82
C VAL A 28 -0.09 -9.40 -7.37
N LYS A 29 -1.25 -9.75 -7.89
CA LYS A 29 -1.97 -10.97 -7.55
C LYS A 29 -2.36 -11.75 -8.80
N ALA A 30 -2.46 -13.07 -8.67
CA ALA A 30 -3.01 -13.92 -9.73
C ALA A 30 -4.53 -14.10 -9.57
N THR A 31 -5.22 -14.21 -10.70
CA THR A 31 -6.59 -14.73 -10.76
C THR A 31 -6.57 -16.25 -10.83
N ARG A 32 -7.74 -16.88 -10.66
CA ARG A 32 -7.91 -18.33 -10.85
C ARG A 32 -7.55 -18.81 -12.27
N SER A 33 -7.60 -17.92 -13.25
CA SER A 33 -7.23 -18.19 -14.65
C SER A 33 -5.74 -17.98 -14.93
N ASN A 34 -4.93 -17.80 -13.89
CA ASN A 34 -3.49 -17.54 -13.98
C ASN A 34 -3.14 -16.23 -14.73
N ASP A 35 -4.06 -15.26 -14.69
CA ASP A 35 -3.82 -13.89 -15.14
C ASP A 35 -3.41 -13.00 -13.98
N TYR A 36 -2.67 -11.92 -14.25
CA TYR A 36 -2.18 -11.01 -13.22
C TYR A 36 -2.98 -9.70 -13.19
N TYR A 37 -3.19 -9.18 -11.98
CA TYR A 37 -3.77 -7.86 -11.75
C TYR A 37 -3.02 -7.15 -10.61
N LEU A 38 -3.05 -5.82 -10.64
CA LEU A 38 -2.46 -4.96 -9.63
C LEU A 38 -3.55 -4.45 -8.69
N THR A 39 -3.30 -4.52 -7.39
CA THR A 39 -4.08 -3.83 -6.37
C THR A 39 -3.25 -2.68 -5.82
N ILE A 40 -3.75 -1.45 -5.97
CA ILE A 40 -3.14 -0.26 -5.37
C ILE A 40 -3.99 0.16 -4.18
N THR A 41 -3.43 0.14 -2.98
CA THR A 41 -4.14 0.54 -1.77
C THR A 41 -3.48 1.76 -1.13
N GLU A 42 -4.19 2.87 -0.99
CA GLU A 42 -3.83 3.96 -0.08
C GLU A 42 -4.44 3.68 1.29
N SER A 43 -3.61 3.54 2.33
CA SER A 43 -4.02 3.52 3.73
C SER A 43 -3.66 4.84 4.39
N LYS A 44 -4.66 5.63 4.79
CA LYS A 44 -4.49 6.93 5.45
C LYS A 44 -4.87 6.84 6.91
N ARG A 45 -3.94 7.19 7.80
CA ARG A 45 -4.22 7.30 9.23
C ARG A 45 -5.06 8.54 9.52
N LYS A 46 -6.27 8.36 10.04
CA LYS A 46 -7.16 9.42 10.53
C LYS A 46 -7.25 9.37 12.06
N ILE A 47 -7.46 10.53 12.67
CA ILE A 47 -7.67 10.70 14.12
C ILE A 47 -9.06 11.29 14.29
N LYS A 48 -9.88 10.68 15.15
CA LYS A 48 -11.21 11.17 15.52
C LYS A 48 -11.47 10.82 16.98
N ASP A 49 -11.83 11.82 17.78
CA ASP A 49 -12.25 11.68 19.19
C ASP A 49 -11.26 10.81 20.00
N ASP A 50 -9.97 11.19 19.97
CA ASP A 50 -8.81 10.50 20.58
C ASP A 50 -8.50 9.08 20.08
N ASN A 51 -9.31 8.52 19.19
CA ASN A 51 -9.04 7.25 18.51
C ASN A 51 -8.40 7.46 17.14
N PHE A 52 -7.56 6.50 16.73
CA PHE A 52 -7.05 6.45 15.37
C PHE A 52 -7.65 5.28 14.59
N TYR A 53 -7.91 5.51 13.31
CA TYR A 53 -8.34 4.48 12.37
C TYR A 53 -7.65 4.67 11.02
N TYR A 54 -7.65 3.62 10.22
CA TYR A 54 -7.10 3.64 8.87
C TYR A 54 -8.22 3.65 7.86
N GLU A 55 -8.27 4.69 7.05
CA GLU A 55 -9.11 4.75 5.86
C GLU A 55 -8.35 4.15 4.69
N LYS A 56 -8.96 3.19 4.00
CA LYS A 56 -8.34 2.49 2.87
C LYS A 56 -9.08 2.83 1.58
N HIS A 57 -8.35 3.33 0.58
CA HIS A 57 -8.82 3.45 -0.79
C HIS A 57 -8.12 2.38 -1.62
N LYS A 58 -8.88 1.57 -2.35
CA LYS A 58 -8.35 0.45 -3.13
C LYS A 58 -8.76 0.57 -4.59
N ILE A 59 -7.79 0.40 -5.46
CA ILE A 59 -7.95 0.34 -6.91
C ILE A 59 -7.52 -1.05 -7.37
N PHE A 60 -8.33 -1.66 -8.22
CA PHE A 60 -7.98 -2.87 -8.95
C PHE A 60 -7.70 -2.50 -10.40
N LEU A 61 -6.55 -2.92 -10.90
CA LEU A 61 -6.11 -2.66 -12.27
C LEU A 61 -5.78 -3.98 -12.93
N TYR A 62 -6.41 -4.26 -14.07
CA TYR A 62 -6.23 -5.49 -14.83
C TYR A 62 -5.23 -5.30 -15.98
N LYS A 63 -4.63 -6.40 -16.46
CA LYS A 63 -3.53 -6.40 -17.43
C LYS A 63 -3.82 -5.60 -18.71
N GLU A 64 -5.07 -5.61 -19.16
CA GLU A 64 -5.53 -4.91 -20.36
C GLU A 64 -5.45 -3.38 -20.24
N ASP A 65 -5.45 -2.85 -19.02
CA ASP A 65 -5.47 -1.42 -18.74
C ASP A 65 -4.10 -0.88 -18.30
N PHE A 66 -3.11 -1.74 -18.05
CA PHE A 66 -1.79 -1.35 -17.54
C PHE A 66 -1.12 -0.25 -18.36
N GLY A 67 -1.08 -0.42 -19.69
CA GLY A 67 -0.46 0.56 -20.58
C GLY A 67 -1.11 1.94 -20.47
N LYS A 68 -2.43 1.99 -20.65
CA LYS A 68 -3.21 3.25 -20.61
C LYS A 68 -3.12 3.93 -19.24
N PHE A 69 -3.17 3.15 -18.16
CA PHE A 69 -3.13 3.68 -16.81
C PHE A 69 -1.75 4.28 -16.48
N VAL A 70 -0.67 3.57 -16.82
CA VAL A 70 0.70 4.05 -16.57
C VAL A 70 1.01 5.31 -17.38
N GLU A 71 0.60 5.33 -18.66
CA GLU A 71 0.76 6.50 -19.53
C GLU A 71 0.04 7.73 -18.95
N ALA A 72 -1.25 7.60 -18.63
CA ALA A 72 -2.03 8.69 -18.06
C ALA A 72 -1.49 9.16 -16.70
N LEU A 73 -1.00 8.23 -15.86
CA LEU A 73 -0.38 8.57 -14.58
C LEU A 73 0.93 9.35 -14.78
N GLN A 74 1.79 8.91 -15.70
CA GLN A 74 3.05 9.58 -16.02
C GLN A 74 2.82 10.96 -16.61
N GLU A 75 1.87 11.09 -17.54
CA GLU A 75 1.50 12.37 -18.16
C GLU A 75 0.99 13.36 -17.10
N ALA A 76 0.06 12.93 -16.23
CA ALA A 76 -0.47 13.78 -15.16
C ALA A 76 0.63 14.24 -14.18
N VAL A 77 1.53 13.33 -13.77
CA VAL A 77 2.65 13.68 -12.90
C VAL A 77 3.64 14.61 -13.62
N GLY A 78 3.93 14.37 -14.90
CA GLY A 78 4.79 15.20 -15.71
C GLY A 78 4.26 16.62 -15.87
N HIS A 79 2.96 16.78 -16.15
CA HIS A 79 2.30 18.08 -16.25
C HIS A 79 2.41 18.87 -14.94
N VAL A 80 2.22 18.21 -13.79
CA VAL A 80 2.39 18.87 -12.48
C VAL A 80 3.83 19.33 -12.27
N LYS A 81 4.81 18.47 -12.56
CA LYS A 81 6.23 18.77 -12.33
C LYS A 81 6.77 19.84 -13.27
N ASN A 82 6.42 19.79 -14.55
CA ASN A 82 7.04 20.61 -15.57
C ASN A 82 6.27 21.92 -15.83
N ASP A 83 4.94 21.88 -15.77
CA ASP A 83 4.12 23.03 -16.20
C ASP A 83 3.52 23.79 -15.01
N LEU A 84 3.09 23.08 -13.96
CA LEU A 84 2.43 23.72 -12.81
C LEU A 84 3.40 24.09 -11.68
N MET A 85 4.45 23.31 -11.47
CA MET A 85 5.42 23.50 -10.38
C MET A 85 6.88 23.33 -10.83
N PRO A 86 7.34 24.06 -11.88
CA PRO A 86 8.69 23.89 -12.45
C PRO A 86 9.82 24.21 -11.47
N ASP A 87 9.61 25.18 -10.57
CA ASP A 87 10.63 25.63 -9.61
C ASP A 87 10.62 24.83 -8.29
N PHE A 88 9.71 23.87 -8.15
CA PHE A 88 9.60 23.08 -6.92
C PHE A 88 10.52 21.86 -6.98
N ASP A 89 11.46 21.77 -6.04
CA ASP A 89 12.35 20.62 -5.94
C ASP A 89 11.62 19.41 -5.32
N PHE A 90 11.11 18.51 -6.16
CA PHE A 90 10.47 17.27 -5.69
C PHE A 90 11.48 16.24 -5.13
N SER A 91 12.78 16.38 -5.44
CA SER A 91 13.79 15.40 -5.02
C SER A 91 14.04 15.39 -3.51
N GLN A 92 13.67 16.48 -2.82
CA GLN A 92 13.71 16.56 -1.36
C GLN A 92 12.84 15.49 -0.66
N PHE A 93 11.88 14.89 -1.37
CA PHE A 93 11.00 13.84 -0.86
C PHE A 93 11.44 12.42 -1.24
N ASP A 94 12.48 12.27 -2.06
CA ASP A 94 13.00 10.96 -2.48
C ASP A 94 13.88 10.30 -1.40
N ALA A 95 14.21 11.01 -0.32
CA ALA A 95 14.96 10.48 0.81
C ALA A 95 14.12 9.42 1.57
N GLU A 96 14.54 8.15 1.50
CA GLU A 96 13.93 7.09 2.30
C GLU A 96 14.10 7.39 3.80
N PRO A 97 13.06 7.25 4.64
CA PRO A 97 13.27 7.22 6.07
C PRO A 97 14.11 5.99 6.41
N GLU A 98 15.30 6.21 6.96
CA GLU A 98 16.18 5.21 7.57
C GLU A 98 15.35 4.06 8.19
N THR A 99 15.54 2.86 7.65
CA THR A 99 14.93 1.63 8.14
C THR A 99 15.45 1.34 9.55
N THR A 100 14.77 1.83 10.59
CA THR A 100 14.82 1.15 11.88
C THR A 100 14.00 -0.13 11.75
N GLU A 101 14.61 -1.16 11.18
CA GLU A 101 14.20 -2.54 11.33
C GLU A 101 14.30 -2.89 12.82
N SER A 102 13.18 -2.85 13.52
CA SER A 102 13.01 -3.71 14.69
C SER A 102 12.47 -5.04 14.18
N THR A 103 13.38 -5.91 13.74
CA THR A 103 13.15 -7.35 13.71
C THR A 103 12.85 -7.80 15.15
N ASN A 104 11.58 -7.83 15.53
CA ASN A 104 11.12 -8.66 16.63
C ASN A 104 10.79 -10.05 16.06
N GLU A 105 11.84 -10.83 15.85
CA GLU A 105 11.71 -12.29 15.98
C GLU A 105 11.42 -12.60 17.46
N ASN A 106 10.54 -13.59 17.69
CA ASN A 106 10.13 -14.19 18.98
C ASN A 106 8.95 -13.51 19.72
N ASN A 107 7.73 -14.03 19.57
CA ASN A 107 7.30 -15.21 20.34
C ASN A 107 5.82 -15.56 20.08
N ASN A 108 5.65 -16.75 19.54
CA ASN A 108 4.41 -17.50 19.52
C ASN A 108 4.09 -17.98 20.96
N LYS A 109 3.49 -17.13 21.82
CA LYS A 109 2.98 -17.57 23.14
C LYS A 109 2.07 -16.58 23.92
N PHE A 110 0.99 -16.07 23.36
CA PHE A 110 -0.06 -15.43 24.19
C PHE A 110 -1.44 -15.72 23.61
N GLY A 111 -1.94 -16.91 23.90
CA GLY A 111 -3.24 -17.40 23.48
C GLY A 111 -3.69 -18.53 24.40
N GLU A 112 -3.72 -18.27 25.70
CA GLU A 112 -4.46 -19.03 26.70
C GLU A 112 -4.65 -18.10 27.91
N ASP A 113 -5.85 -18.11 28.48
CA ASP A 113 -6.34 -17.31 29.60
C ASP A 113 -6.79 -15.87 29.31
N LEU A 114 -8.04 -15.76 28.83
CA LEU A 114 -9.00 -14.75 29.29
C LEU A 114 -10.43 -15.21 28.93
N LYS A 115 -10.96 -16.11 29.76
CA LYS A 115 -12.40 -16.36 29.90
C LYS A 115 -13.07 -15.11 30.47
N TRP A 116 -14.15 -14.67 29.86
CA TRP A 116 -15.15 -13.85 30.51
C TRP A 116 -16.49 -14.60 30.39
N ASP A 117 -17.18 -14.74 31.53
CA ASP A 117 -18.54 -15.31 31.63
C ASP A 117 -19.56 -14.51 30.81
#